data_AF-A0A1B8CCI6-F1
#
_entry.id   AF-A0A1B8CCI6-F1
#
_cell.length_a   1.000
_cell.length_b   1.000
_cell.length_c   1.000
_cell.angle_alpha   90.00
_cell.angle_beta   90.00
_cell.angle_gamma   90.00
#
_symmetry.space_group_name_H-M   'P 1'
#
loop_
_entity.id
_entity.type
_entity.pdbx_description
1 polymer ?
#
loop_
_entity_poly.entity_id
_entity_poly.type
_entity_poly.pdbx_seq_one_letter_code
_entity_poly.pdbx_strand_id
1 'polypeptide(L)'
;MAKPMLKNLRVYILASVAYMGSFLFGYDTGVMGSVLALKSFKEDFGLPTESSGFANSRNAEISSNVVSLLTAGCFFGAIGAAFANEKFGRRYTLMVLCVIFLIGAAVQTAATHQLSYIYAGRVIAGLGIGGMSAITPVFVAENCPAEVRGRITGLFQEFLVIGVTIAYWLNYGVSRNIAPSTAQWRIPVGFQMAPGAVMLVGLCFLKESPRWLVKQGRYDEATASLAYMRREDPGSPEVHRELAEIRASIEDELAATEGVAWKEVLQPGNRIRFVNGFLIMFWQQFSGTNSIGYYAPQIFQTIGVAKTDTSLFATGIYGIVKMISTGIFLLVGIDQVGRRRSLIAGAAWMSVMMFILGAVLATHPPTNVNTVSPASIGMIVMIYLYVIGYSAS
;
A
#
# COMPACT_ATOMS: atom_id res chain seq x y z
N MET A 1 38.45 1.63 0.04
CA MET A 1 37.31 2.42 -0.49
C MET A 1 36.17 1.46 -0.81
N ALA A 2 35.24 1.23 0.13
CA ALA A 2 34.11 0.32 -0.11
C ALA A 2 33.15 0.96 -1.14
N LYS A 3 32.68 0.18 -2.12
CA LYS A 3 31.71 0.65 -3.13
C LYS A 3 30.56 1.43 -2.46
N PRO A 4 30.10 2.58 -2.99
CA PRO A 4 29.06 3.40 -2.37
C PRO A 4 27.77 2.63 -2.03
N MET A 5 27.44 1.55 -2.77
CA MET A 5 26.31 0.67 -2.42
C MET A 5 26.50 -0.10 -1.11
N LEU A 6 27.73 -0.50 -0.73
CA LEU A 6 28.00 -1.22 0.52
C LEU A 6 27.93 -0.31 1.76
N LYS A 7 28.14 1.01 1.58
CA LYS A 7 28.03 1.99 2.67
C LYS A 7 26.59 2.09 3.17
N ASN A 8 25.62 2.07 2.26
CA ASN A 8 24.19 2.26 2.56
C ASN A 8 23.41 0.95 2.79
N LEU A 9 24.08 -0.21 2.84
CA LEU A 9 23.42 -1.51 2.94
C LEU A 9 22.44 -1.62 4.13
N ARG A 10 22.81 -1.07 5.29
CA ARG A 10 21.96 -1.09 6.49
C ARG A 10 20.67 -0.28 6.32
N VAL A 11 20.73 0.80 5.54
CA VAL A 11 19.55 1.61 5.22
C VAL A 11 18.62 0.85 4.26
N TYR A 12 19.17 0.14 3.28
CA TYR A 12 18.37 -0.73 2.42
C TYR A 12 17.71 -1.88 3.19
N ILE A 13 18.41 -2.51 4.14
CA ILE A 13 17.82 -3.53 5.02
C ILE A 13 16.69 -2.95 5.86
N LEU A 14 16.92 -1.78 6.49
CA LEU A 14 15.88 -1.07 7.25
C LEU A 14 14.66 -0.76 6.36
N ALA A 15 14.89 -0.27 5.15
CA ALA A 15 13.84 0.01 4.18
C ALA A 15 13.08 -1.25 3.78
N SER A 16 13.75 -2.36 3.47
CA SER A 16 13.10 -3.62 3.11
C SER A 16 12.24 -4.19 4.24
N VAL A 17 12.71 -4.12 5.49
CA VAL A 17 11.94 -4.57 6.65
C VAL A 17 10.77 -3.64 6.93
N ALA A 18 10.98 -2.32 6.93
CA ALA A 18 9.93 -1.35 7.21
C ALA A 18 8.86 -1.34 6.11
N TYR A 19 9.26 -1.37 4.83
CA TYR A 19 8.35 -1.43 3.69
C TYR A 19 7.61 -2.76 3.53
N MET A 20 7.91 -3.77 4.34
CA MET A 20 7.03 -4.92 4.47
C MET A 20 5.62 -4.51 4.94
N GLY A 21 5.47 -3.42 5.69
CA GLY A 21 4.16 -2.84 6.01
C GLY A 21 3.41 -2.34 4.77
N SER A 22 4.12 -1.76 3.80
CA SER A 22 3.57 -1.35 2.50
C SER A 22 3.20 -2.56 1.64
N PHE A 23 4.06 -3.59 1.65
CA PHE A 23 3.77 -4.87 1.02
C PHE A 23 2.48 -5.49 1.56
N LEU A 24 2.29 -5.50 2.89
CA LEU A 24 1.08 -6.02 3.53
C LEU A 24 -0.16 -5.25 3.10
N PHE A 25 -0.06 -3.92 3.00
CA PHE A 25 -1.17 -3.10 2.51
C PHE A 25 -1.57 -3.47 1.07
N GLY A 26 -0.57 -3.60 0.19
CA GLY A 26 -0.81 -4.02 -1.18
C GLY A 26 -1.34 -5.45 -1.29
N TYR A 27 -0.78 -6.36 -0.49
CA TYR A 27 -1.20 -7.76 -0.46
C TYR A 27 -2.65 -7.91 -0.02
N ASP A 28 -3.05 -7.27 1.08
CA ASP A 28 -4.44 -7.28 1.56
C ASP A 28 -5.41 -6.70 0.51
N THR A 29 -5.01 -5.61 -0.16
CA THR A 29 -5.77 -5.00 -1.26
C THR A 29 -6.05 -6.00 -2.37
N GLY A 30 -5.02 -6.72 -2.83
CA GLY A 30 -5.15 -7.67 -3.93
C GLY A 30 -5.87 -8.97 -3.54
N VAL A 31 -5.60 -9.49 -2.33
CA VAL A 31 -6.14 -10.78 -1.89
C VAL A 31 -7.64 -10.72 -1.81
N MET A 32 -8.17 -9.69 -1.18
CA MET A 32 -9.57 -9.69 -0.84
C MET A 32 -10.47 -9.40 -2.02
N GLY A 33 -9.99 -8.61 -2.99
CA GLY A 33 -10.68 -8.48 -4.28
C GLY A 33 -10.86 -9.81 -4.99
N SER A 34 -9.83 -10.66 -4.96
CA SER A 34 -9.85 -11.99 -5.57
C SER A 34 -10.62 -13.02 -4.76
N VAL A 35 -10.48 -13.03 -3.43
CA VAL A 35 -11.18 -13.95 -2.54
C VAL A 35 -12.70 -13.78 -2.63
N LEU A 36 -13.20 -12.54 -2.69
CA LEU A 36 -14.62 -12.24 -2.85
C LEU A 36 -15.20 -12.75 -4.19
N ALA A 37 -14.35 -12.98 -5.20
CA ALA A 37 -14.75 -13.54 -6.48
C ALA A 37 -14.77 -15.09 -6.51
N LEU A 38 -14.16 -15.76 -5.53
CA LEU A 38 -14.09 -17.22 -5.46
C LEU A 38 -15.46 -17.83 -5.12
N LYS A 39 -15.77 -18.98 -5.75
CA LYS A 39 -16.99 -19.73 -5.48
C LYS A 39 -17.00 -20.31 -4.06
N SER A 40 -15.86 -20.81 -3.59
CA SER A 40 -15.69 -21.35 -2.23
C SER A 40 -16.02 -20.35 -1.13
N PHE A 41 -15.58 -19.10 -1.28
CA PHE A 41 -15.94 -18.03 -0.34
C PHE A 41 -17.45 -17.78 -0.35
N LYS A 42 -18.06 -17.72 -1.53
CA LYS A 42 -19.51 -17.54 -1.65
C LYS A 42 -20.28 -18.69 -0.98
N GLU A 43 -19.86 -19.94 -1.20
CA GLU A 43 -20.50 -21.12 -0.61
C GLU A 43 -20.38 -21.12 0.93
N ASP A 44 -19.19 -20.84 1.49
CA ASP A 44 -18.96 -20.87 2.94
C ASP A 44 -19.73 -19.80 3.72
N PHE A 45 -20.00 -18.65 3.10
CA PHE A 45 -20.74 -17.54 3.71
C PHE A 45 -22.20 -17.41 3.21
N GLY A 46 -22.71 -18.42 2.49
CA GLY A 46 -24.12 -18.48 2.07
C GLY A 46 -24.50 -17.40 1.05
N LEU A 47 -23.59 -17.07 0.13
CA LEU A 47 -23.74 -16.06 -0.90
C LEU A 47 -24.14 -16.68 -2.25
N PRO A 48 -24.93 -15.96 -3.07
CA PRO A 48 -25.31 -16.43 -4.41
C PRO A 48 -24.11 -16.73 -5.32
N THR A 49 -23.98 -17.98 -5.76
CA THR A 49 -22.89 -18.48 -6.62
C THR A 49 -23.11 -18.24 -8.10
N GLU A 50 -24.37 -18.22 -8.54
CA GLU A 50 -24.74 -18.16 -9.97
C GLU A 50 -24.55 -16.77 -10.60
N SER A 51 -24.33 -15.74 -9.78
CA SER A 51 -24.07 -14.37 -10.24
C SER A 51 -22.57 -14.05 -10.27
N SER A 52 -22.06 -13.66 -11.43
CA SER A 52 -20.71 -13.13 -11.63
C SER A 52 -20.66 -11.61 -11.47
N GLY A 53 -19.49 -11.07 -11.07
CA GLY A 53 -19.28 -9.64 -10.89
C GLY A 53 -20.25 -9.02 -9.88
N PHE A 54 -20.82 -7.86 -10.25
CA PHE A 54 -21.74 -7.08 -9.42
C PHE A 54 -23.22 -7.34 -9.72
N ALA A 55 -23.56 -8.42 -10.43
CA ALA A 55 -24.94 -8.69 -10.85
C ALA A 55 -25.91 -8.96 -9.69
N ASN A 56 -25.41 -9.34 -8.51
CA ASN A 56 -26.23 -9.57 -7.32
C ASN A 56 -25.95 -8.51 -6.25
N SER A 57 -27.01 -7.86 -5.77
CA SER A 57 -26.94 -6.77 -4.78
C SER A 57 -26.29 -7.19 -3.47
N ARG A 58 -26.56 -8.41 -2.99
CA ARG A 58 -25.98 -8.93 -1.74
C ARG A 58 -24.47 -9.18 -1.87
N ASN A 59 -24.02 -9.69 -3.02
CA ASN A 59 -22.59 -9.88 -3.28
C ASN A 59 -21.86 -8.52 -3.36
N ALA A 60 -22.50 -7.53 -4.00
CA ALA A 60 -21.96 -6.19 -4.11
C ALA A 60 -21.88 -5.50 -2.74
N GLU A 61 -22.93 -5.58 -1.91
CA GLU A 61 -22.97 -5.00 -0.57
C GLU A 61 -21.88 -5.60 0.34
N ILE A 62 -21.74 -6.93 0.35
CA ILE A 62 -20.72 -7.60 1.18
C ILE A 62 -19.33 -7.23 0.71
N SER A 63 -19.09 -7.22 -0.60
CA SER A 63 -17.79 -6.81 -1.15
C SER A 63 -17.45 -5.37 -0.76
N SER A 64 -18.42 -4.46 -0.88
CA SER A 64 -18.28 -3.07 -0.47
C SER A 64 -17.98 -2.93 1.03
N ASN A 65 -18.70 -3.64 1.89
CA ASN A 65 -18.49 -3.61 3.34
C ASN A 65 -17.11 -4.16 3.71
N VAL A 66 -16.69 -5.27 3.11
CA VAL A 66 -15.36 -5.86 3.36
C VAL A 66 -14.23 -4.88 3.00
N VAL A 67 -14.33 -4.18 1.87
CA VAL A 67 -13.31 -3.21 1.43
C VAL A 67 -13.36 -1.91 2.25
N SER A 68 -14.56 -1.40 2.53
CA SER A 68 -14.75 -0.12 3.23
C SER A 68 -14.36 -0.20 4.70
N LEU A 69 -14.61 -1.33 5.38
CA LEU A 69 -14.25 -1.52 6.79
C LEU A 69 -12.73 -1.52 7.03
N LEU A 70 -11.94 -2.08 6.09
CA LEU A 70 -10.49 -1.95 6.13
C LEU A 70 -10.09 -0.48 6.04
N THR A 71 -10.66 0.25 5.08
CA THR A 71 -10.34 1.68 4.85
C THR A 71 -10.71 2.54 6.07
N ALA A 72 -11.85 2.26 6.71
CA ALA A 72 -12.25 2.90 7.97
C ALA A 72 -11.25 2.59 9.09
N GLY A 73 -10.83 1.33 9.23
CA GLY A 73 -9.76 0.95 10.13
C GLY A 73 -8.46 1.71 9.85
N CYS A 74 -8.07 1.83 8.58
CA CYS A 74 -6.87 2.57 8.18
C CYS A 74 -6.92 4.04 8.57
N PHE A 75 -8.08 4.69 8.43
CA PHE A 75 -8.28 6.08 8.82
C PHE A 75 -8.01 6.31 10.32
N PHE A 76 -8.66 5.53 11.19
CA PHE A 76 -8.43 5.65 12.64
C PHE A 76 -7.04 5.17 13.05
N GLY A 77 -6.50 4.16 12.36
CA GLY A 77 -5.15 3.65 12.55
C GLY A 77 -4.08 4.70 12.28
N ALA A 78 -4.21 5.44 11.17
CA ALA A 78 -3.28 6.50 10.81
C ALA A 78 -3.29 7.66 11.83
N ILE A 79 -4.47 8.05 12.32
CA ILE A 79 -4.62 9.09 13.35
C ILE A 79 -3.98 8.63 14.67
N GLY A 80 -4.35 7.43 15.15
CA GLY A 80 -3.80 6.89 16.40
C GLY A 80 -2.28 6.68 16.35
N ALA A 81 -1.78 6.26 15.19
CA ALA A 81 -0.36 6.06 14.94
C ALA A 81 0.45 7.36 15.05
N ALA A 82 -0.11 8.50 14.64
CA ALA A 82 0.57 9.79 14.76
C ALA A 82 0.92 10.11 16.23
N PHE A 83 -0.03 9.94 17.15
CA PHE A 83 0.19 10.17 18.58
C PHE A 83 1.12 9.13 19.22
N ALA A 84 0.95 7.86 18.86
CA ALA A 84 1.80 6.78 19.39
C ALA A 84 3.26 6.96 18.95
N ASN A 85 3.49 7.38 17.70
CA ASN A 85 4.82 7.55 17.13
C ASN A 85 5.66 8.64 17.82
N GLU A 86 5.02 9.71 18.32
CA GLU A 86 5.73 10.74 19.07
C GLU A 86 6.20 10.24 20.44
N LYS A 87 5.35 9.45 21.11
CA LYS A 87 5.59 8.98 22.49
C LYS A 87 6.49 7.75 22.58
N PHE A 88 6.27 6.75 21.71
CA PHE A 88 6.92 5.44 21.81
C PHE A 88 8.07 5.23 20.81
N GLY A 89 8.24 6.15 19.85
CA GLY A 89 9.23 6.01 18.78
C GLY A 89 8.70 5.21 17.59
N ARG A 90 9.46 5.22 16.48
CA ARG A 90 8.99 4.69 15.19
C ARG A 90 9.00 3.16 15.23
N ARG A 91 10.09 2.59 15.73
CA ARG A 91 10.31 1.14 15.75
C ARG A 91 9.26 0.43 16.61
N TYR A 92 9.07 0.86 17.86
CA TYR A 92 8.12 0.20 18.76
C TYR A 92 6.67 0.40 18.33
N THR A 93 6.33 1.57 17.79
CA THR A 93 4.99 1.81 17.26
C THR A 93 4.70 0.90 16.07
N LEU A 94 5.66 0.70 15.15
CA LEU A 94 5.52 -0.25 14.05
C LEU A 94 5.35 -1.70 14.55
N MET A 95 6.05 -2.11 15.62
CA MET A 95 5.88 -3.45 16.20
C MET A 95 4.47 -3.66 16.75
N VAL A 96 3.94 -2.71 17.51
CA VAL A 96 2.57 -2.78 18.06
C VAL A 96 1.53 -2.84 16.94
N LEU A 97 1.66 -1.98 15.93
CA LEU A 97 0.75 -1.97 14.78
C LEU A 97 0.83 -3.26 13.95
N CYS A 98 2.02 -3.85 13.82
CA CYS A 98 2.20 -5.14 13.17
C CYS A 98 1.50 -6.27 13.94
N VAL A 99 1.59 -6.28 15.27
CA VAL A 99 0.84 -7.24 16.11
C VAL A 99 -0.66 -7.07 15.96
N ILE A 100 -1.17 -5.83 15.96
CA ILE A 100 -2.59 -5.54 15.71
C ILE A 100 -3.01 -6.09 14.34
N PHE A 101 -2.20 -5.87 13.30
CA PHE A 101 -2.45 -6.42 11.97
C PHE A 101 -2.50 -7.96 11.98
N LEU A 102 -1.53 -8.63 12.62
CA LEU A 102 -1.47 -10.09 12.72
C LEU A 102 -2.70 -10.67 13.43
N ILE A 103 -3.20 -10.00 14.47
CA ILE A 103 -4.45 -10.39 15.14
C ILE A 103 -5.63 -10.25 14.17
N GLY A 104 -5.74 -9.13 13.44
CA GLY A 104 -6.78 -8.94 12.44
C GLY A 104 -6.75 -10.02 11.35
N ALA A 105 -5.56 -10.34 10.85
CA ALA A 105 -5.36 -11.40 9.86
C ALA A 105 -5.72 -12.80 10.40
N ALA A 106 -5.38 -13.10 11.65
CA ALA A 106 -5.74 -14.36 12.30
C ALA A 106 -7.26 -14.49 12.47
N VAL A 107 -7.95 -13.42 12.87
CA VAL A 107 -9.42 -13.39 13.01
C VAL A 107 -10.10 -13.63 11.65
N GLN A 108 -9.59 -13.03 10.57
CA GLN A 108 -10.13 -13.27 9.21
C GLN A 108 -9.90 -14.72 8.77
N THR A 109 -8.72 -15.28 9.04
CA THR A 109 -8.36 -16.66 8.65
C THR A 109 -9.15 -17.70 9.43
N ALA A 110 -9.46 -17.41 10.70
CA ALA A 110 -10.25 -18.28 11.57
C ALA A 110 -11.76 -18.24 11.27
N ALA A 111 -12.22 -17.35 10.37
CA ALA A 111 -13.63 -17.25 10.05
C ALA A 111 -14.16 -18.56 9.44
N THR A 112 -15.32 -19.01 9.92
CA THR A 112 -15.99 -20.25 9.48
C THR A 112 -17.15 -19.92 8.55
N HIS A 113 -18.30 -19.53 9.10
CA HIS A 113 -19.52 -19.27 8.34
C HIS A 113 -20.16 -17.90 8.67
N GLN A 114 -19.47 -17.09 9.47
CA GLN A 114 -19.99 -15.81 9.96
C GLN A 114 -19.17 -14.65 9.40
N LEU A 115 -19.84 -13.77 8.63
CA LEU A 115 -19.23 -12.56 8.06
C LEU A 115 -18.73 -11.57 9.13
N SER A 116 -19.25 -11.65 10.35
CA SER A 116 -18.82 -10.83 11.49
C SER A 116 -17.31 -10.95 11.78
N TYR A 117 -16.74 -12.16 11.66
CA TYR A 117 -15.30 -12.38 11.84
C TYR A 117 -14.49 -11.70 10.74
N ILE A 118 -14.95 -11.77 9.49
CA ILE A 118 -14.31 -11.05 8.38
C ILE A 118 -14.38 -9.55 8.64
N TYR A 119 -15.54 -9.01 8.97
CA TYR A 119 -15.73 -7.58 9.23
C TYR A 119 -14.89 -7.07 10.42
N ALA A 120 -14.93 -7.75 11.56
CA ALA A 120 -14.12 -7.39 12.72
C ALA A 120 -12.62 -7.48 12.41
N GLY A 121 -12.22 -8.56 11.76
CA GLY A 121 -10.84 -8.76 11.35
C GLY A 121 -10.35 -7.70 10.35
N ARG A 122 -11.22 -7.18 9.47
CA ARG A 122 -10.91 -6.06 8.56
C ARG A 122 -10.66 -4.76 9.29
N VAL A 123 -11.52 -4.41 10.27
CA VAL A 123 -11.32 -3.19 11.06
C VAL A 123 -10.00 -3.27 11.84
N ILE A 124 -9.73 -4.41 12.48
CA ILE A 124 -8.51 -4.62 13.27
C ILE A 124 -7.27 -4.59 12.36
N ALA A 125 -7.29 -5.31 11.23
CA ALA A 125 -6.18 -5.29 10.28
C ALA A 125 -5.94 -3.88 9.70
N GLY A 126 -7.03 -3.15 9.42
CA GLY A 126 -6.99 -1.77 8.94
C GLY A 126 -6.32 -0.83 9.93
N LEU A 127 -6.59 -0.95 11.24
CA LEU A 127 -5.91 -0.15 12.27
C LEU A 127 -4.38 -0.32 12.20
N GLY A 128 -3.91 -1.56 12.05
CA GLY A 128 -2.49 -1.87 11.90
C GLY A 128 -1.90 -1.32 10.60
N ILE A 129 -2.51 -1.65 9.45
CA ILE A 129 -2.05 -1.24 8.12
C ILE A 129 -2.01 0.29 7.98
N GLY A 130 -3.09 0.98 8.37
CA GLY A 130 -3.18 2.44 8.27
C GLY A 130 -2.08 3.12 9.09
N GLY A 131 -1.86 2.67 10.33
CA GLY A 131 -0.79 3.19 11.15
C GLY A 131 0.60 2.92 10.57
N MET A 132 0.84 1.69 10.08
CA MET A 132 2.12 1.33 9.46
C MET A 132 2.38 2.18 8.20
N SER A 133 1.36 2.44 7.38
CA SER A 133 1.48 3.25 6.17
C SER A 133 1.88 4.71 6.44
N ALA A 134 1.46 5.27 7.60
CA ALA A 134 1.81 6.62 8.00
C ALA A 134 3.25 6.72 8.58
N ILE A 135 3.67 5.73 9.36
CA ILE A 135 4.96 5.76 10.08
C ILE A 135 6.11 5.28 9.21
N THR A 136 5.89 4.26 8.37
CA THR A 136 6.96 3.60 7.61
C THR A 136 7.76 4.57 6.74
N PRO A 137 7.15 5.46 5.92
CA PRO A 137 7.91 6.41 5.11
C PRO A 137 8.75 7.37 5.95
N VAL A 138 8.21 7.81 7.10
CA VAL A 138 8.90 8.72 8.04
C VAL A 138 10.11 8.02 8.66
N PHE A 139 9.93 6.79 9.15
CA PHE A 139 11.00 6.00 9.75
C PHE A 139 12.15 5.77 8.78
N VAL A 140 11.85 5.43 7.53
CA VAL A 140 12.88 5.23 6.51
C VAL A 140 13.56 6.55 6.12
N ALA A 141 12.79 7.63 5.92
CA ALA A 141 13.34 8.93 5.52
C ALA A 141 14.28 9.53 6.57
N GLU A 142 13.99 9.34 7.86
CA GLU A 142 14.84 9.82 8.97
C GLU A 142 16.16 9.06 9.10
N ASN A 143 16.21 7.79 8.70
CA ASN A 143 17.43 6.98 8.71
C ASN A 143 18.24 7.10 7.41
N CYS A 144 17.62 7.59 6.35
CA CYS A 144 18.18 7.60 5.01
C CYS A 144 19.05 8.85 4.72
N PRO A 145 20.29 8.66 4.22
CA PRO A 145 21.13 9.79 3.83
C PRO A 145 20.53 10.51 2.62
N ALA A 146 20.79 11.80 2.50
CA ALA A 146 20.15 12.67 1.52
C ALA A 146 20.31 12.19 0.06
N GLU A 147 21.47 11.61 -0.28
CA GLU A 147 21.82 11.15 -1.62
C GLU A 147 20.89 10.07 -2.20
N VAL A 148 20.43 9.13 -1.36
CA VAL A 148 19.62 7.98 -1.80
C VAL A 148 18.17 8.06 -1.32
N ARG A 149 17.80 9.13 -0.61
CA ARG A 149 16.47 9.30 -0.01
C ARG A 149 15.35 9.22 -1.03
N GLY A 150 15.49 9.87 -2.19
CA GLY A 150 14.46 9.84 -3.24
C GLY A 150 14.14 8.41 -3.70
N ARG A 151 15.18 7.63 -4.02
CA ARG A 151 15.06 6.24 -4.48
C ARG A 151 14.46 5.34 -3.41
N ILE A 152 14.96 5.43 -2.18
CA ILE A 152 14.50 4.60 -1.08
C ILE A 152 13.05 4.94 -0.71
N THR A 153 12.66 6.22 -0.67
CA THR A 153 11.28 6.62 -0.45
C THR A 153 10.34 6.08 -1.53
N GLY A 154 10.78 6.02 -2.78
CA GLY A 154 10.02 5.41 -3.87
C GLY A 154 9.74 3.91 -3.65
N LEU A 155 10.66 3.17 -3.01
CA LEU A 155 10.48 1.74 -2.74
C LEU A 155 9.22 1.44 -1.91
N PHE A 156 8.71 2.42 -1.15
CA PHE A 156 7.42 2.28 -0.47
C PHE A 156 6.31 1.88 -1.45
N GLN A 157 6.20 2.60 -2.56
CA GLN A 157 5.18 2.36 -3.58
C GLN A 157 5.44 1.06 -4.33
N GLU A 158 6.70 0.74 -4.59
CA GLU A 158 7.08 -0.50 -5.27
C GLU A 158 6.71 -1.74 -4.45
N PHE A 159 7.01 -1.74 -3.13
CA PHE A 159 6.62 -2.83 -2.23
C PHE A 159 5.10 -3.02 -2.18
N LEU A 160 4.33 -1.94 -2.21
CA LEU A 160 2.86 -2.00 -2.30
C LEU A 160 2.43 -2.75 -3.56
N VAL A 161 2.96 -2.36 -4.73
CA VAL A 161 2.57 -2.96 -6.01
C VAL A 161 3.05 -4.41 -6.13
N ILE A 162 4.23 -4.73 -5.61
CA ILE A 162 4.71 -6.12 -5.49
C ILE A 162 3.73 -6.93 -4.63
N GLY A 163 3.29 -6.40 -3.48
CA GLY A 163 2.29 -7.03 -2.62
C GLY A 163 0.99 -7.35 -3.35
N VAL A 164 0.42 -6.36 -4.05
CA VAL A 164 -0.79 -6.52 -4.89
C VAL A 164 -0.58 -7.63 -5.94
N THR A 165 0.57 -7.62 -6.62
CA THR A 165 0.87 -8.56 -7.71
C THR A 165 0.99 -10.00 -7.19
N ILE A 166 1.71 -10.20 -6.09
CA ILE A 166 1.82 -11.52 -5.45
C ILE A 166 0.44 -12.01 -4.99
N ALA A 167 -0.39 -11.14 -4.43
CA ALA A 167 -1.74 -11.49 -4.02
C ALA A 167 -2.60 -11.98 -5.19
N TYR A 168 -2.57 -11.29 -6.33
CA TYR A 168 -3.34 -11.72 -7.51
C TYR A 168 -2.88 -13.07 -8.06
N TRP A 169 -1.56 -13.27 -8.18
CA TRP A 169 -1.02 -14.55 -8.66
C TRP A 169 -1.24 -15.69 -7.69
N LEU A 170 -1.16 -15.43 -6.38
CA LEU A 170 -1.47 -16.44 -5.38
C LEU A 170 -2.94 -16.86 -5.47
N ASN A 171 -3.88 -15.91 -5.59
CA ASN A 171 -5.29 -16.24 -5.73
C ASN A 171 -5.59 -17.01 -7.02
N TYR A 172 -4.97 -16.63 -8.14
CA TYR A 172 -5.07 -17.40 -9.38
C TYR A 172 -4.53 -18.82 -9.21
N GLY A 173 -3.35 -18.97 -8.61
CA GLY A 173 -2.72 -20.26 -8.34
C GLY A 173 -3.56 -21.15 -7.43
N VAL A 174 -4.18 -20.57 -6.40
CA VAL A 174 -5.07 -21.30 -5.48
C VAL A 174 -6.38 -21.68 -6.16
N SER A 175 -6.98 -20.80 -6.96
CA SER A 175 -8.19 -21.10 -7.76
C SER A 175 -7.97 -22.30 -8.69
N ARG A 176 -6.79 -22.39 -9.32
CA ARG A 176 -6.48 -23.42 -10.31
C ARG A 176 -6.10 -24.77 -9.71
N ASN A 177 -5.35 -24.77 -8.60
CA ASN A 177 -4.70 -25.98 -8.08
C ASN A 177 -5.40 -26.57 -6.85
N ILE A 178 -6.28 -25.82 -6.18
CA ILE A 178 -6.98 -26.27 -4.97
C ILE A 178 -8.47 -26.39 -5.26
N ALA A 179 -9.05 -27.52 -4.86
CA ALA A 179 -10.48 -27.77 -5.04
C ALA A 179 -11.33 -26.72 -4.28
N PRO A 180 -12.55 -26.39 -4.79
CA PRO A 180 -13.46 -25.44 -4.14
C PRO A 180 -13.84 -25.94 -2.75
N SER A 181 -13.12 -25.45 -1.75
CA SER A 181 -13.22 -25.83 -0.35
C SER A 181 -12.84 -24.63 0.49
N THR A 182 -13.14 -24.67 1.79
CA THR A 182 -12.78 -23.60 2.72
C THR A 182 -11.28 -23.28 2.73
N ALA A 183 -10.42 -24.26 2.43
CA ALA A 183 -8.98 -24.04 2.32
C ALA A 183 -8.63 -23.07 1.18
N GLN A 184 -9.41 -23.06 0.10
CA GLN A 184 -9.15 -22.29 -1.11
C GLN A 184 -9.14 -20.77 -0.85
N TRP A 185 -10.05 -20.24 -0.03
CA TRP A 185 -10.01 -18.81 0.32
C TRP A 185 -9.20 -18.53 1.58
N ARG A 186 -9.09 -19.49 2.51
CA ARG A 186 -8.30 -19.30 3.75
C ARG A 186 -6.80 -19.23 3.52
N ILE A 187 -6.25 -19.98 2.56
CA ILE A 187 -4.81 -19.98 2.25
C ILE A 187 -4.32 -18.57 1.87
N PRO A 188 -4.90 -17.87 0.88
CA PRO A 188 -4.43 -16.54 0.52
C PRO A 188 -4.67 -15.51 1.63
N VAL A 189 -5.75 -15.62 2.40
CA VAL A 189 -5.99 -14.75 3.58
C VAL A 189 -4.95 -14.99 4.68
N GLY A 190 -4.65 -16.25 5.00
CA GLY A 190 -3.68 -16.63 6.03
C GLY A 190 -2.24 -16.32 5.65
N PHE A 191 -1.89 -16.35 4.36
CA PHE A 191 -0.54 -16.06 3.89
C PHE A 191 -0.07 -14.65 4.28
N GLN A 192 -0.96 -13.66 4.46
CA GLN A 192 -0.56 -12.32 4.90
C GLN A 192 0.09 -12.29 6.30
N MET A 193 -0.12 -13.33 7.11
CA MET A 193 0.54 -13.46 8.40
C MET A 193 2.05 -13.73 8.27
N ALA A 194 2.49 -14.41 7.21
CA ALA A 194 3.91 -14.71 6.99
C ALA A 194 4.76 -13.45 6.78
N PRO A 195 4.47 -12.54 5.83
CA PRO A 195 5.18 -11.28 5.69
C PRO A 195 5.03 -10.39 6.93
N GLY A 196 3.88 -10.45 7.64
CA GLY A 196 3.72 -9.77 8.93
C GLY A 196 4.66 -10.28 10.01
N ALA A 197 4.81 -11.60 10.13
CA ALA A 197 5.77 -12.20 11.07
C ALA A 197 7.21 -11.85 10.70
N VAL A 198 7.55 -11.88 9.41
CA VAL A 198 8.89 -11.46 8.92
C VAL A 198 9.16 -9.99 9.27
N MET A 199 8.18 -9.11 9.08
CA MET A 199 8.28 -7.71 9.49
C MET A 199 8.52 -7.57 11.00
N LEU A 200 7.72 -8.26 11.82
CA LEU A 200 7.82 -8.19 13.28
C LEU A 200 9.20 -8.67 13.77
N VAL A 201 9.68 -9.80 13.26
CA VAL A 201 11.01 -10.32 13.56
C VAL A 201 12.10 -9.37 13.07
N GLY A 202 11.96 -8.82 11.86
CA GLY A 202 12.90 -7.84 11.32
C GLY A 202 13.00 -6.57 12.17
N LEU A 203 11.86 -6.05 12.66
CA LEU A 203 11.80 -4.88 13.54
C LEU A 203 12.53 -5.11 14.87
N CYS A 204 12.63 -6.36 15.35
CA CYS A 204 13.41 -6.69 16.55
C CYS A 204 14.93 -6.45 16.37
N PHE A 205 15.44 -6.44 15.13
CA PHE A 205 16.87 -6.23 14.85
C PHE A 205 17.22 -4.81 14.40
N LEU A 206 16.23 -3.97 14.08
CA LEU A 206 16.45 -2.59 13.67
C LEU A 206 16.76 -1.67 14.85
N LYS A 207 17.45 -0.56 14.58
CA LYS A 207 17.65 0.53 15.54
C LYS A 207 16.59 1.61 15.35
N GLU A 208 16.33 2.36 16.41
CA GLU A 208 15.36 3.45 16.40
C GLU A 208 15.90 4.67 15.64
N SER A 209 14.99 5.52 15.15
CA SER A 209 15.35 6.74 14.41
C SER A 209 16.28 7.66 15.23
N PRO A 210 17.47 8.01 14.71
CA PRO A 210 18.36 8.98 15.35
C PRO A 210 17.67 10.32 15.61
N ARG A 211 16.84 10.79 14.66
CA ARG A 211 16.08 12.04 14.80
C ARG A 211 15.12 11.99 16.00
N TRP A 212 14.41 10.87 16.19
CA TRP A 212 13.52 10.73 17.35
C TRP A 212 14.30 10.65 18.66
N LEU A 213 15.41 9.91 18.69
CA LEU A 213 16.25 9.80 19.88
C LEU A 213 16.79 11.16 20.33
N VAL A 214 17.23 12.01 19.37
CA VAL A 214 17.62 13.40 19.66
C VAL A 214 16.44 14.22 20.18
N LYS A 215 15.25 14.11 19.58
CA LYS A 215 14.02 14.79 20.06
C LYS A 215 13.66 14.41 21.49
N GLN A 216 13.98 13.20 21.94
CA GLN A 216 13.77 12.70 23.29
C GLN A 216 14.94 12.97 24.26
N GLY A 217 15.99 13.70 23.83
CA GLY A 217 17.18 13.98 24.64
C GLY A 217 18.12 12.79 24.85
N ARG A 218 17.95 11.70 24.10
CA ARG A 218 18.75 10.46 24.20
C ARG A 218 19.92 10.49 23.23
N TYR A 219 20.89 11.38 23.48
CA TYR A 219 21.98 11.66 22.54
C TYR A 219 22.92 10.48 22.31
N ASP A 220 23.33 9.75 23.35
CA ASP A 220 24.27 8.61 23.21
C ASP A 220 23.70 7.50 22.32
N GLU A 221 22.40 7.20 22.49
CA GLU A 221 21.70 6.23 21.66
C GLU A 221 21.49 6.73 20.23
N ALA A 222 21.27 8.04 20.05
CA ALA A 222 21.18 8.64 18.73
C ALA A 222 22.50 8.52 17.96
N THR A 223 23.64 8.77 18.62
CA THR A 223 24.98 8.58 18.05
C THR A 223 25.20 7.13 17.66
N ALA A 224 24.90 6.19 18.56
CA ALA A 224 25.05 4.76 18.28
C ALA A 224 24.15 4.28 17.13
N SER A 225 22.91 4.77 17.05
CA SER A 225 21.99 4.45 15.95
C SER A 225 22.47 5.03 14.62
N LEU A 226 22.91 6.29 14.60
CA LEU A 226 23.41 6.95 13.39
C LEU A 226 24.71 6.29 12.89
N ALA A 227 25.66 6.04 13.77
CA ALA A 227 26.89 5.31 13.47
C ALA A 227 26.60 3.91 12.91
N TYR A 228 25.62 3.21 13.51
CA TYR A 228 25.14 1.94 12.96
C TYR A 228 24.60 2.12 11.54
N MET A 229 23.71 3.07 11.28
CA MET A 229 23.15 3.27 9.93
C MET A 229 24.20 3.66 8.87
N ARG A 230 25.19 4.48 9.25
CA ARG A 230 26.26 4.95 8.37
C ARG A 230 27.43 3.96 8.20
N ARG A 231 27.45 2.89 9.01
CA ARG A 231 28.57 1.92 9.10
C ARG A 231 29.89 2.61 9.44
N GLU A 232 29.83 3.59 10.32
CA GLU A 232 30.99 4.34 10.81
C GLU A 232 31.15 4.14 12.32
N ASP A 233 32.30 4.55 12.85
CA ASP A 233 32.54 4.52 14.29
C ASP A 233 31.70 5.63 14.98
N PRO A 234 31.14 5.38 16.18
CA PRO A 234 30.40 6.40 16.92
C PRO A 234 31.18 7.70 17.17
N GLY A 235 32.51 7.64 17.26
CA GLY A 235 33.37 8.80 17.45
C GLY A 235 33.82 9.48 16.15
N SER A 236 33.32 9.07 14.97
CA SER A 236 33.75 9.70 13.72
C SER A 236 33.29 11.17 13.64
N PRO A 237 34.14 12.09 13.14
CA PRO A 237 33.75 13.48 12.95
C PRO A 237 32.51 13.65 12.06
N GLU A 238 32.32 12.76 11.08
CA GLU A 238 31.18 12.76 10.17
C GLU A 238 29.87 12.44 10.89
N VAL A 239 29.85 11.44 11.78
CA VAL A 239 28.66 11.10 12.58
C VAL A 239 28.31 12.23 13.54
N HIS A 240 29.30 12.82 14.21
CA HIS A 240 29.07 13.97 15.10
C HIS A 240 28.56 15.20 14.34
N ARG A 241 29.08 15.46 13.14
CA ARG A 241 28.60 16.55 12.28
C ARG A 241 27.14 16.33 11.87
N GLU A 242 26.80 15.15 11.36
CA GLU A 242 25.43 14.84 10.95
C GLU A 242 24.46 14.87 12.16
N LEU A 243 24.89 14.41 13.33
CA LEU A 243 24.09 14.50 14.55
C LEU A 243 23.87 15.96 15.00
N ALA A 244 24.89 16.81 14.89
CA ALA A 244 24.78 18.24 15.17
C ALA A 244 23.83 18.94 14.19
N GLU A 245 23.88 18.59 12.89
CA GLU A 245 22.93 19.07 11.88
C GLU A 245 21.49 18.63 12.20
N ILE A 246 21.28 17.37 12.61
CA ILE A 246 19.97 16.87 13.05
C ILE A 246 19.48 17.64 14.28
N ARG A 247 20.36 17.88 15.26
CA ARG A 247 20.04 18.62 16.48
C ARG A 247 19.63 20.06 16.18
N ALA A 248 20.44 20.78 15.39
CA ALA A 248 20.14 22.15 14.98
C ALA A 248 18.79 22.21 14.25
N SER A 249 18.53 21.29 13.32
CA SER A 249 17.24 21.21 12.62
C SER A 249 16.05 20.97 13.55
N ILE A 250 16.22 20.20 14.64
CA ILE A 250 15.16 19.95 15.62
C ILE A 250 14.95 21.17 16.52
N GLU A 251 16.03 21.82 16.95
CA GLU A 251 15.97 23.05 17.75
C GLU A 251 15.28 24.18 16.96
N ASP A 252 15.63 24.35 15.68
CA ASP A 252 14.95 25.29 14.77
C ASP A 252 13.47 24.93 14.58
N GLU A 253 13.14 23.64 14.43
CA GLU A 253 11.75 23.17 14.29
C GLU A 253 10.96 23.43 15.58
N LEU A 254 11.53 23.16 16.75
CA LEU A 254 10.88 23.42 18.04
C LEU A 254 10.69 24.92 18.27
N ALA A 255 11.71 25.74 18.03
CA ALA A 255 11.62 27.19 18.14
C ALA A 255 10.58 27.79 17.17
N ALA A 256 10.47 27.24 15.96
CA ALA A 256 9.44 27.63 14.99
C ALA A 256 8.04 27.08 15.33
N THR A 257 7.96 26.00 16.13
CA THR A 257 6.70 25.33 16.48
C THR A 257 6.18 25.70 17.88
N GLU A 258 6.97 26.42 18.68
CA GLU A 258 6.55 26.96 19.98
C GLU A 258 5.35 27.91 19.81
N GLY A 259 4.17 27.45 20.25
CA GLY A 259 2.92 28.22 20.17
C GLY A 259 2.02 27.90 18.96
N VAL A 260 2.41 26.95 18.10
CA VAL A 260 1.64 26.60 16.89
C VAL A 260 0.34 25.88 17.27
N ALA A 261 -0.78 26.56 17.09
CA ALA A 261 -2.11 25.98 17.20
C ALA A 261 -2.53 25.36 15.86
N TRP A 262 -3.38 24.33 15.89
CA TRP A 262 -4.08 23.79 14.69
C TRP A 262 -4.76 24.88 13.85
N LYS A 263 -5.04 26.05 14.43
CA LYS A 263 -5.57 27.24 13.76
C LYS A 263 -4.61 27.86 12.73
N GLU A 264 -3.30 27.64 12.83
CA GLU A 264 -2.32 28.20 11.89
C GLU A 264 -2.36 27.56 10.50
N VAL A 265 -2.90 26.35 10.40
CA VAL A 265 -3.19 25.69 9.12
C VAL A 265 -4.17 26.53 8.28
N LEU A 266 -5.05 27.31 8.93
CA LEU A 266 -6.04 28.17 8.29
C LEU A 266 -5.51 29.57 7.97
N GLN A 267 -4.26 29.92 8.35
CA GLN A 267 -3.69 31.22 8.02
C GLN A 267 -3.51 31.39 6.50
N PRO A 268 -3.65 32.61 5.95
CA PRO A 268 -3.67 32.86 4.51
C PRO A 268 -2.48 32.30 3.70
N GLY A 269 -1.28 32.22 4.31
CA GLY A 269 -0.10 31.64 3.67
C GLY A 269 -0.06 30.10 3.68
N ASN A 270 -0.58 29.48 4.75
CA ASN A 270 -0.56 28.03 4.93
C ASN A 270 -1.81 27.34 4.35
N ARG A 271 -2.95 28.05 4.27
CA ARG A 271 -4.21 27.50 3.75
C ARG A 271 -4.07 26.98 2.32
N ILE A 272 -3.30 27.66 1.46
CA ILE A 272 -3.11 27.24 0.06
C ILE A 272 -2.30 25.94 0.02
N ARG A 273 -1.28 25.82 0.87
CA ARG A 273 -0.45 24.61 0.97
C ARG A 273 -1.27 23.42 1.50
N PHE A 274 -2.07 23.66 2.54
CA PHE A 274 -2.96 22.66 3.12
C PHE A 274 -4.02 22.20 2.13
N VAL A 275 -4.73 23.14 1.48
CA VAL A 275 -5.75 22.85 0.48
C VAL A 275 -5.14 22.09 -0.70
N ASN A 276 -3.97 22.49 -1.20
CA ASN A 276 -3.31 21.76 -2.28
C ASN A 276 -2.93 20.33 -1.86
N GLY A 277 -2.40 20.14 -0.64
CA GLY A 277 -2.08 18.81 -0.11
C GLY A 277 -3.32 17.93 0.01
N PHE A 278 -4.41 18.48 0.53
CA PHE A 278 -5.71 17.78 0.61
C PHE A 278 -6.25 17.43 -0.77
N LEU A 279 -6.27 18.39 -1.70
CA LEU A 279 -6.80 18.18 -3.05
C LEU A 279 -5.99 17.12 -3.82
N ILE A 280 -4.66 17.11 -3.71
CA ILE A 280 -3.83 16.09 -4.37
C ILE A 280 -4.20 14.69 -3.86
N MET A 281 -4.36 14.50 -2.55
CA MET A 281 -4.75 13.21 -1.98
C MET A 281 -6.20 12.85 -2.33
N PHE A 282 -7.11 13.82 -2.32
CA PHE A 282 -8.50 13.63 -2.70
C PHE A 282 -8.61 13.17 -4.17
N TRP A 283 -7.97 13.89 -5.09
CA TRP A 283 -7.98 13.54 -6.52
C TRP A 283 -7.24 12.24 -6.82
N GLN A 284 -6.19 11.91 -6.06
CA GLN A 284 -5.54 10.60 -6.17
C GLN A 284 -6.56 9.48 -5.90
N GLN A 285 -7.38 9.60 -4.87
CA GLN A 285 -8.42 8.61 -4.56
C GLN A 285 -9.55 8.63 -5.59
N PHE A 286 -9.98 9.82 -6.00
CA PHE A 286 -11.06 10.01 -6.98
C PHE A 286 -10.69 9.57 -8.40
N SER A 287 -9.41 9.30 -8.68
CA SER A 287 -8.96 8.69 -9.93
C SER A 287 -9.53 7.29 -10.18
N GLY A 288 -10.06 6.63 -9.16
CA GLY A 288 -10.66 5.29 -9.26
C GLY A 288 -9.67 4.12 -9.18
N THR A 289 -8.39 4.40 -8.96
CA THR A 289 -7.31 3.40 -8.89
C THR A 289 -7.57 2.31 -7.84
N ASN A 290 -8.08 2.69 -6.67
CA ASN A 290 -8.38 1.74 -5.59
C ASN A 290 -9.60 0.89 -5.94
N SER A 291 -10.63 1.45 -6.58
CA SER A 291 -11.77 0.68 -7.07
C SER A 291 -11.33 -0.38 -8.08
N ILE A 292 -10.44 -0.04 -9.02
CA ILE A 292 -9.90 -1.00 -9.98
C ILE A 292 -9.02 -2.06 -9.30
N GLY A 293 -8.24 -1.67 -8.29
CA GLY A 293 -7.44 -2.63 -7.51
C GLY A 293 -8.30 -3.62 -6.71
N TYR A 294 -9.18 -3.12 -5.85
CA TYR A 294 -10.01 -3.98 -4.99
C TYR A 294 -11.04 -4.80 -5.76
N TYR A 295 -11.52 -4.31 -6.90
CA TYR A 295 -12.58 -4.97 -7.65
C TYR A 295 -12.15 -5.45 -9.02
N ALA A 296 -10.84 -5.57 -9.28
CA ALA A 296 -10.32 -5.95 -10.60
C ALA A 296 -11.00 -7.23 -11.13
N PRO A 297 -11.08 -8.33 -10.36
CA PRO A 297 -11.72 -9.56 -10.85
C PRO A 297 -13.21 -9.36 -11.20
N GLN A 298 -13.94 -8.60 -10.41
CA GLN A 298 -15.36 -8.31 -10.62
C GLN A 298 -15.56 -7.39 -11.83
N ILE A 299 -14.66 -6.42 -12.05
CA ILE A 299 -14.65 -5.54 -13.22
C ILE A 299 -14.37 -6.37 -14.47
N PHE A 300 -13.35 -7.24 -14.46
CA PHE A 300 -13.03 -8.13 -15.58
C PHE A 300 -14.19 -9.08 -15.92
N GLN A 301 -14.91 -9.59 -14.89
CA GLN A 301 -16.13 -10.36 -15.09
C GLN A 301 -17.25 -9.54 -15.75
N THR A 302 -17.39 -8.27 -15.38
CA THR A 302 -18.44 -7.38 -15.91
C THR A 302 -18.19 -7.01 -17.38
N ILE A 303 -16.92 -6.92 -17.81
CA ILE A 303 -16.56 -6.57 -19.20
C ILE A 303 -16.49 -7.78 -20.16
N GLY A 304 -16.91 -8.97 -19.71
CA GLY A 304 -17.05 -10.17 -20.56
C GLY A 304 -16.08 -11.31 -20.26
N VAL A 305 -15.24 -11.22 -19.22
CA VAL A 305 -14.38 -12.33 -18.75
C VAL A 305 -15.09 -13.08 -17.62
N ALA A 306 -16.20 -13.74 -17.94
CA ALA A 306 -17.11 -14.29 -16.94
C ALA A 306 -16.51 -15.42 -16.10
N LYS A 307 -15.57 -16.21 -16.65
CA LYS A 307 -14.91 -17.29 -15.92
C LYS A 307 -13.97 -16.73 -14.85
N THR A 308 -14.16 -17.13 -13.61
CA THR A 308 -13.34 -16.70 -12.46
C THR A 308 -11.85 -16.91 -12.71
N ASP A 309 -11.43 -18.08 -13.21
CA ASP A 309 -10.02 -18.34 -13.49
C ASP A 309 -9.43 -17.37 -14.53
N THR A 310 -10.16 -17.10 -15.61
CA THR A 310 -9.70 -16.17 -16.67
C THR A 310 -9.67 -14.73 -16.18
N SER A 311 -10.61 -14.34 -15.32
CA SER A 311 -10.65 -13.02 -14.69
C SER A 311 -9.50 -12.83 -13.68
N LEU A 312 -9.22 -13.85 -12.85
CA LEU A 312 -8.07 -13.86 -11.94
C LEU A 312 -6.75 -13.82 -12.70
N PHE A 313 -6.65 -14.53 -13.84
CA PHE A 313 -5.48 -14.45 -14.71
C PHE A 313 -5.28 -13.03 -15.29
N ALA A 314 -6.33 -12.41 -15.83
CA ALA A 314 -6.28 -11.03 -16.31
C ALA A 314 -5.89 -10.04 -15.19
N THR A 315 -6.38 -10.28 -13.98
CA THR A 315 -6.01 -9.52 -12.78
C THR A 315 -4.53 -9.69 -12.43
N GLY A 316 -3.97 -10.90 -12.55
CA GLY A 316 -2.54 -11.16 -12.38
C GLY A 316 -1.68 -10.40 -13.39
N ILE A 317 -2.10 -10.34 -14.66
CA ILE A 317 -1.42 -9.54 -15.69
C ILE A 317 -1.52 -8.04 -15.39
N TYR A 318 -2.68 -7.53 -14.95
CA TYR A 318 -2.83 -6.16 -14.47
C TYR A 318 -1.80 -5.83 -13.38
N GLY A 319 -1.60 -6.74 -12.42
CA GLY A 319 -0.58 -6.60 -11.38
C GLY A 319 0.84 -6.47 -11.95
N ILE A 320 1.22 -7.35 -12.88
CA ILE A 320 2.55 -7.30 -13.53
C ILE A 320 2.76 -5.99 -14.28
N VAL A 321 1.77 -5.56 -15.08
CA VAL A 321 1.85 -4.30 -15.82
C VAL A 321 2.03 -3.14 -14.85
N LYS A 322 1.27 -3.11 -13.74
CA LYS A 322 1.41 -2.09 -12.69
C LYS A 322 2.80 -2.11 -12.06
N MET A 323 3.33 -3.29 -11.72
CA MET A 323 4.65 -3.46 -11.10
C MET A 323 5.78 -2.97 -12.01
N ILE A 324 5.81 -3.45 -13.26
CA ILE A 324 6.84 -3.05 -14.22
C ILE A 324 6.74 -1.55 -14.52
N SER A 325 5.54 -1.01 -14.69
CA SER A 325 5.34 0.41 -15.00
C SER A 325 5.77 1.32 -13.85
N THR A 326 5.42 0.95 -12.61
CA THR A 326 5.83 1.67 -11.40
C THR A 326 7.35 1.64 -11.25
N GLY A 327 7.97 0.46 -11.41
CA GLY A 327 9.41 0.29 -11.32
C GLY A 327 10.19 1.10 -12.37
N ILE A 328 9.74 1.09 -13.64
CA ILE A 328 10.34 1.90 -14.71
C ILE A 328 10.23 3.40 -14.38
N PHE A 329 9.06 3.85 -13.95
CA PHE A 329 8.84 5.26 -13.64
C PHE A 329 9.65 5.73 -12.43
N LEU A 330 9.78 4.88 -11.41
CA LEU A 330 10.60 5.15 -10.23
C LEU A 330 12.09 5.27 -10.57
N LEU A 331 12.58 4.48 -11.54
CA LEU A 331 13.99 4.49 -11.95
C LEU A 331 14.34 5.59 -12.96
N VAL A 332 13.43 5.95 -13.87
CA VAL A 332 13.72 6.82 -15.02
C VAL A 332 12.90 8.12 -14.97
N GLY A 333 11.63 8.04 -14.58
CA GLY A 333 10.65 9.11 -14.76
C GLY A 333 10.77 10.25 -13.75
N ILE A 334 11.02 9.93 -12.47
CA ILE A 334 11.02 10.92 -11.38
C ILE A 334 12.09 12.00 -11.58
N ASP A 335 13.30 11.60 -12.00
CA ASP A 335 14.44 12.51 -12.12
C ASP A 335 14.46 13.28 -13.45
N GLN A 336 13.75 12.81 -14.49
CA GLN A 336 13.82 13.39 -15.84
C GLN A 336 12.59 14.23 -16.24
N VAL A 337 11.38 13.85 -15.82
CA VAL A 337 10.12 14.44 -16.33
C VAL A 337 9.62 15.58 -15.43
N GLY A 338 9.97 15.55 -14.15
CA GLY A 338 9.53 16.49 -13.13
C GLY A 338 8.09 16.25 -12.65
N ARG A 339 7.84 16.49 -11.36
CA ARG A 339 6.61 16.07 -10.66
C ARG A 339 5.31 16.63 -11.25
N ARG A 340 5.26 17.92 -11.59
CA ARG A 340 4.02 18.58 -12.08
C ARG A 340 3.62 18.09 -13.48
N ARG A 341 4.60 17.91 -14.37
CA ARG A 341 4.33 17.49 -15.76
C ARG A 341 3.86 16.04 -15.79
N SER A 342 4.46 15.19 -14.95
CA SER A 342 4.07 13.80 -14.82
C SER A 342 2.64 13.63 -14.35
N LEU A 343 2.24 14.36 -13.29
CA LEU A 343 0.88 14.32 -12.76
C LEU A 343 -0.17 14.73 -13.83
N ILE A 344 0.09 15.80 -14.58
CA ILE A 344 -0.84 16.30 -15.61
C ILE A 344 -0.93 15.32 -16.79
N ALA A 345 0.22 14.85 -17.30
CA ALA A 345 0.27 13.93 -18.43
C ALA A 345 -0.37 12.58 -18.08
N GLY A 346 -0.06 12.03 -16.89
CA GLY A 346 -0.66 10.79 -16.41
C GLY A 346 -2.18 10.93 -16.18
N ALA A 347 -2.65 12.04 -15.62
CA ALA A 347 -4.08 12.30 -15.45
C ALA A 347 -4.83 12.42 -16.78
N ALA A 348 -4.26 13.12 -17.76
CA ALA A 348 -4.85 13.23 -19.10
C ALA A 348 -4.92 11.85 -19.78
N TRP A 349 -3.86 11.05 -19.69
CA TRP A 349 -3.82 9.69 -20.22
C TRP A 349 -4.88 8.79 -19.58
N MET A 350 -4.95 8.79 -18.24
CA MET A 350 -5.96 8.03 -17.49
C MET A 350 -7.38 8.39 -17.90
N SER A 351 -7.66 9.69 -18.07
CA SER A 351 -8.97 10.20 -18.49
C SER A 351 -9.37 9.66 -19.87
N VAL A 352 -8.46 9.71 -20.85
CA VAL A 352 -8.72 9.21 -22.21
C VAL A 352 -8.99 7.70 -22.19
N MET A 353 -8.18 6.91 -21.47
CA MET A 353 -8.38 5.45 -21.40
C MET A 353 -9.70 5.07 -20.73
N MET A 354 -10.09 5.77 -19.66
CA MET A 354 -11.38 5.55 -18.98
C MET A 354 -12.57 5.96 -19.85
N PHE A 355 -12.45 7.05 -20.61
CA PHE A 355 -13.49 7.47 -21.54
C PHE A 355 -13.71 6.44 -22.65
N ILE A 356 -12.61 5.93 -23.24
CA ILE A 356 -12.67 4.89 -24.27
C ILE A 356 -13.30 3.62 -23.69
N LEU A 357 -12.90 3.20 -22.49
CA LEU A 357 -13.47 2.03 -21.82
C LEU A 357 -14.99 2.16 -21.66
N GLY A 358 -15.46 3.31 -21.16
CA GLY A 358 -16.89 3.59 -21.01
C GLY A 358 -17.65 3.59 -22.34
N ALA A 359 -17.07 4.21 -23.38
CA ALA A 359 -17.67 4.26 -24.72
C ALA A 359 -17.79 2.87 -25.37
N VAL A 360 -16.76 2.02 -25.23
CA VAL A 360 -16.79 0.64 -25.74
C VAL A 360 -17.81 -0.19 -24.98
N LEU A 361 -17.87 -0.06 -23.66
CA LEU A 361 -18.86 -0.78 -22.84
C LEU A 361 -20.30 -0.40 -23.20
N ALA A 362 -20.56 0.88 -23.47
CA ALA A 362 -21.89 1.37 -23.83
C ALA A 362 -22.32 0.95 -25.26
N THR A 363 -21.37 0.90 -26.20
CA THR A 363 -21.67 0.57 -27.62
C THR A 363 -21.64 -0.92 -27.92
N HIS A 364 -20.79 -1.69 -27.23
CA HIS A 364 -20.58 -3.11 -27.45
C HIS A 364 -20.62 -3.87 -26.11
N PRO A 365 -21.79 -3.93 -25.44
CA PRO A 365 -21.92 -4.65 -24.18
C PRO A 365 -21.62 -6.15 -24.39
N PRO A 366 -20.98 -6.82 -23.41
CA PRO A 366 -20.66 -8.24 -23.52
C PRO A 366 -21.95 -9.07 -23.52
N THR A 367 -22.27 -9.70 -24.66
CA THR A 367 -23.49 -10.50 -24.86
C THR A 367 -23.31 -12.00 -24.63
N ASN A 368 -22.08 -12.50 -24.70
CA ASN A 368 -21.76 -13.92 -24.54
C ASN A 368 -20.79 -14.17 -23.38
N VAL A 369 -21.15 -15.12 -22.53
CA VAL A 369 -20.41 -15.52 -21.31
C VAL A 369 -19.27 -16.52 -21.63
N ASN A 370 -19.36 -17.19 -22.79
CA ASN A 370 -18.52 -18.34 -23.14
C ASN A 370 -17.27 -17.98 -23.96
N THR A 371 -17.28 -16.86 -24.69
CA THR A 371 -16.17 -16.42 -25.54
C THR A 371 -15.84 -14.96 -25.27
N VAL A 372 -14.55 -14.66 -25.08
CA VAL A 372 -14.09 -13.28 -24.86
C VAL A 372 -14.17 -12.55 -26.20
N SER A 373 -15.05 -11.57 -26.30
CA SER A 373 -15.24 -10.78 -27.52
C SER A 373 -14.02 -9.87 -27.80
N PRO A 374 -13.76 -9.47 -29.06
CA PRO A 374 -12.74 -8.48 -29.37
C PRO A 374 -12.93 -7.16 -28.62
N ALA A 375 -14.18 -6.74 -28.38
CA ALA A 375 -14.52 -5.57 -27.59
C ALA A 375 -14.10 -5.74 -26.11
N SER A 376 -14.31 -6.93 -25.53
CA SER A 376 -13.83 -7.28 -24.19
C SER A 376 -12.32 -7.23 -24.08
N ILE A 377 -11.59 -7.73 -25.09
CA ILE A 377 -10.12 -7.62 -25.14
C ILE A 377 -9.69 -6.15 -25.19
N GLY A 378 -10.35 -5.34 -26.02
CA GLY A 378 -10.11 -3.89 -26.08
C GLY A 378 -10.28 -3.21 -24.72
N MET A 379 -11.36 -3.51 -23.99
CA MET A 379 -11.59 -2.98 -22.64
C MET A 379 -10.51 -3.41 -21.64
N ILE A 380 -10.07 -4.67 -21.68
CA ILE A 380 -8.96 -5.17 -20.84
C ILE A 380 -7.67 -4.38 -21.12
N VAL A 381 -7.33 -4.17 -22.40
CA VAL A 381 -6.15 -3.40 -22.80
C VAL A 381 -6.26 -1.96 -22.30
N MET A 382 -7.43 -1.31 -22.36
CA MET A 382 -7.61 0.04 -21.81
C MET A 382 -7.39 0.09 -20.30
N ILE A 383 -7.80 -0.94 -19.54
CA ILE A 383 -7.51 -1.04 -18.10
C ILE A 383 -6.00 -1.16 -17.85
N TYR A 384 -5.27 -1.92 -18.67
CA TYR A 384 -3.81 -2.01 -18.56
C TYR A 384 -3.13 -0.69 -18.94
N LEU A 385 -3.57 -0.01 -20.00
CA LEU A 385 -3.03 1.29 -20.37
C LEU A 385 -3.35 2.37 -19.32
N TYR A 386 -4.52 2.31 -18.69
CA TYR A 386 -4.88 3.19 -17.57
C TYR A 386 -3.87 3.06 -16.43
N VAL A 387 -3.48 1.83 -16.04
CA VAL A 387 -2.56 1.64 -14.92
C VAL A 387 -1.16 2.13 -15.21
N ILE A 388 -0.72 2.11 -16.47
CA ILE A 388 0.55 2.71 -16.91
C ILE A 388 0.51 4.23 -16.65
N GLY A 389 -0.58 4.90 -17.05
CA GLY A 389 -0.77 6.33 -16.80
C GLY A 389 -0.81 6.68 -15.31
N TYR A 390 -1.49 5.86 -14.50
CA TYR A 390 -1.50 6.02 -13.04
C TYR A 390 -0.12 5.84 -12.42
N SER A 391 0.67 4.88 -12.91
CA SER A 391 2.03 4.63 -12.41
C SER A 391 3.00 5.78 -12.73
N ALA A 392 2.68 6.57 -13.75
CA ALA A 392 3.44 7.75 -14.14
C ALA A 392 2.98 9.05 -13.45
N SER A 393 1.81 9.09 -12.84
CA SER A 393 1.20 10.31 -12.27
C SER A 393 1.60 10.60 -10.83
#